data_AF-A0A023G610-F1
#
_entry.id   AF-A0A023G610-F1
#
_cell.length_a   1.000
_cell.length_b   1.000
_cell.length_c   1.000
_cell.angle_alpha   90.00
_cell.angle_beta   90.00
_cell.angle_gamma   90.00
#
_symmetry.space_group_name_H-M   'P 1'
#
loop_
_entity.id
_entity.type
_entity.pdbx_description
1 polymer ?
#
loop_
_entity_poly.entity_id
_entity_poly.type
_entity_poly.pdbx_seq_one_letter_code
_entity_poly.pdbx_strand_id
1 'polypeptide(L)'
;MSGILLLLLCLQECIGSRALAGSKRTPEVIGVGVTAHVSVSYDESYSVTPILGAELRDSGGADHEHLWPAFQALFEKVQRHFNNQSVMIKMNLFKTSQNTSIPIKFKGMNKSVDGPQTLQNLIKYGESAHDSNDTIFYFLTQYPVLEENRRGDNVPRSLGEISTRATFCTKSVSAAVVRYDLTKGDYWSTEEATAHMCVYCYISYSITLKTVSVTSSKHQTLKKDILFAWMVIFQIIDIMRHRVAPNIFYNFSRLYLGFPQYYLTGSLRYALKFYPENVLLLFTEF
;
A
#
# COMPACT_ATOMS: atom_id res chain seq x y z
N MET A 1 16.72 54.79 -38.24
CA MET A 1 17.06 55.04 -36.82
C MET A 1 16.03 54.34 -35.95
N SER A 2 16.23 53.04 -35.72
CA SER A 2 15.29 52.19 -34.95
C SER A 2 16.12 51.19 -34.15
N GLY A 3 16.59 51.60 -32.98
CA GLY A 3 17.53 50.80 -32.19
C GLY A 3 17.62 51.17 -30.72
N ILE A 4 16.68 51.98 -30.18
CA ILE A 4 16.70 52.38 -28.77
C ILE A 4 15.39 51.98 -28.04
N LEU A 5 14.33 51.58 -28.75
CA LEU A 5 13.04 51.28 -28.12
C LEU A 5 12.84 49.82 -27.64
N LEU A 6 13.85 48.96 -27.77
CA LEU A 6 13.74 47.53 -27.40
C LEU A 6 14.45 47.15 -26.08
N LEU A 7 15.12 48.10 -25.43
CA LEU A 7 15.87 47.86 -24.19
C LEU A 7 15.11 48.23 -22.90
N LEU A 8 13.91 48.80 -23.01
CA LEU A 8 13.10 49.23 -21.86
C LEU A 8 12.02 48.23 -21.42
N LEU A 9 11.78 47.13 -22.16
CA LEU A 9 10.79 46.10 -21.80
C LEU A 9 11.38 44.92 -21.01
N CYS A 10 12.70 44.82 -20.83
CA CYS A 10 13.33 43.71 -20.09
C CYS A 10 13.50 43.95 -18.59
N LEU A 11 13.06 45.10 -18.04
CA LEU A 11 13.28 45.44 -16.62
C LEU A 11 12.01 45.40 -15.74
N GLN A 12 10.85 44.98 -16.26
CA GLN A 12 9.60 44.93 -15.49
C GLN A 12 9.15 43.54 -15.01
N GLU A 13 9.89 42.46 -15.30
CA GLU A 13 9.54 41.11 -14.79
C GLU A 13 10.24 40.74 -13.47
N CYS A 14 10.97 41.65 -12.83
CA CYS A 14 11.53 41.42 -11.49
C CYS A 14 10.59 41.87 -10.35
N ILE A 15 9.27 41.65 -10.49
CA ILE A 15 8.33 41.82 -9.38
C ILE A 15 7.88 40.46 -8.88
N GLY A 16 8.65 39.96 -7.92
CA GLY A 16 8.12 39.18 -6.80
C GLY A 16 7.53 37.80 -7.12
N SER A 17 8.41 36.83 -7.32
CA SER A 17 8.14 35.48 -6.81
C SER A 17 8.04 35.57 -5.28
N ARG A 18 6.88 35.96 -4.76
CA ARG A 18 6.50 35.58 -3.41
C ARG A 18 6.36 34.07 -3.47
N ALA A 19 7.43 33.37 -3.09
CA ALA A 19 7.29 32.03 -2.58
C ALA A 19 6.26 32.15 -1.45
N LEU A 20 5.01 31.77 -1.71
CA LEU A 20 4.10 31.42 -0.63
C LEU A 20 4.89 30.41 0.17
N ALA A 21 5.30 30.82 1.37
CA ALA A 21 5.75 29.91 2.39
C ALA A 21 4.58 28.94 2.57
N GLY A 22 4.62 27.83 1.83
CA GLY A 22 3.65 26.77 1.95
C GLY A 22 3.68 26.41 3.42
N SER A 23 2.60 26.72 4.13
CA SER A 23 2.40 26.25 5.49
C SER A 23 2.73 24.78 5.44
N LYS A 24 3.84 24.37 6.08
CA LYS A 24 4.16 22.97 6.29
C LYS A 24 3.03 22.47 7.19
N ARG A 25 1.92 22.06 6.58
CA ARG A 25 0.84 21.38 7.27
C ARG A 25 1.49 20.17 7.90
N THR A 26 1.59 20.20 9.22
CA THR A 26 1.97 19.02 9.99
C THR A 26 1.04 17.91 9.56
N PRO A 27 1.56 16.73 9.17
CA PRO A 27 0.71 15.62 8.80
C PRO A 27 -0.28 15.35 9.94
N GLU A 28 -1.53 15.05 9.57
CA GLU A 28 -2.53 14.66 10.55
C GLU A 28 -2.09 13.35 11.21
N VAL A 29 -2.08 13.34 12.54
CA VAL A 29 -1.69 12.16 13.31
C VAL A 29 -2.87 11.22 13.41
N ILE A 30 -2.70 9.98 12.94
CA ILE A 30 -3.73 8.94 12.94
C ILE A 30 -3.25 7.69 13.70
N GLY A 31 -4.17 6.82 14.11
CA GLY A 31 -3.83 5.50 14.67
C GLY A 31 -3.38 5.50 16.14
N VAL A 32 -3.46 6.64 16.85
CA VAL A 32 -3.12 6.71 18.28
C VAL A 32 -3.99 5.73 19.09
N GLY A 33 -3.35 4.88 19.90
CA GLY A 33 -4.03 3.88 20.72
C GLY A 33 -4.41 2.60 19.97
N VAL A 34 -4.15 2.51 18.67
CA VAL A 34 -4.39 1.29 17.88
C VAL A 34 -3.23 0.32 18.07
N THR A 35 -3.54 -0.90 18.50
CA THR A 35 -2.57 -2.00 18.57
C THR A 35 -2.92 -3.04 17.52
N ALA A 36 -1.97 -3.40 16.67
CA ALA A 36 -2.05 -4.52 15.75
C ALA A 36 -1.37 -5.74 16.40
N HIS A 37 -2.13 -6.79 16.67
CA HIS A 37 -1.59 -8.05 17.12
C HIS A 37 -1.01 -8.80 15.92
N VAL A 38 0.24 -9.24 16.03
CA VAL A 38 0.96 -9.86 14.92
C VAL A 38 1.18 -11.33 15.24
N SER A 39 0.65 -12.19 14.37
CA SER A 39 0.85 -13.64 14.40
C SER A 39 1.69 -14.05 13.18
N VAL A 40 2.83 -14.69 13.41
CA VAL A 40 3.75 -15.09 12.35
C VAL A 40 3.77 -16.60 12.22
N SER A 41 3.48 -17.07 11.01
CA SER A 41 3.82 -18.41 10.55
C SER A 41 5.03 -18.35 9.61
N TYR A 42 5.86 -19.38 9.61
CA TYR A 42 7.02 -19.46 8.71
C TYR A 42 7.29 -20.90 8.24
N ASP A 43 8.03 -21.08 7.15
CA ASP A 43 8.35 -22.41 6.60
C ASP A 43 9.79 -22.87 6.89
N GLU A 44 10.14 -24.05 6.36
CA GLU A 44 11.45 -24.67 6.46
C GLU A 44 12.60 -23.85 5.82
N SER A 45 12.32 -22.77 5.09
CA SER A 45 13.38 -21.93 4.51
C SER A 45 14.26 -21.27 5.57
N TYR A 46 13.78 -21.18 6.81
CA TYR A 46 14.55 -20.62 7.93
C TYR A 46 15.40 -21.65 8.68
N SER A 47 15.21 -22.95 8.45
CA SER A 47 15.95 -24.03 9.14
C SER A 47 17.43 -24.13 8.74
N VAL A 48 17.88 -23.38 7.71
CA VAL A 48 19.23 -23.50 7.14
C VAL A 48 20.12 -22.28 7.43
N THR A 49 19.61 -21.29 8.17
CA THR A 49 20.33 -20.03 8.36
C THR A 49 21.03 -20.01 9.72
N PRO A 50 22.37 -20.14 9.80
CA PRO A 50 23.09 -19.81 11.02
C PRO A 50 23.06 -18.29 11.16
N ILE A 51 22.07 -17.77 11.87
CA ILE A 51 21.95 -16.32 12.08
C ILE A 51 22.52 -16.02 13.46
N LEU A 52 23.55 -15.15 13.44
CA LEU A 52 24.26 -14.58 14.58
C LEU A 52 25.37 -15.50 15.14
N GLY A 53 26.48 -14.84 15.48
CA GLY A 53 27.79 -15.43 15.61
C GLY A 53 27.87 -16.59 16.60
N ALA A 54 28.95 -17.36 16.45
CA ALA A 54 29.34 -18.45 17.31
C ALA A 54 29.30 -18.07 18.80
N GLU A 55 28.17 -18.30 19.48
CA GLU A 55 28.06 -18.34 20.95
C GLU A 55 26.69 -18.82 21.47
N LEU A 56 26.00 -19.73 20.78
CA LEU A 56 24.87 -20.48 21.37
C LEU A 56 24.93 -21.94 20.95
N ARG A 57 26.00 -22.62 21.37
CA ARG A 57 26.08 -24.10 21.35
C ARG A 57 26.00 -24.61 22.78
N ASP A 58 24.80 -24.59 23.34
CA ASP A 58 24.31 -25.66 24.21
C ASP A 58 22.89 -25.36 24.63
N SER A 59 21.93 -26.07 24.04
CA SER A 59 20.61 -26.41 24.62
C SER A 59 19.80 -27.13 23.55
N GLY A 60 19.85 -28.46 23.58
CA GLY A 60 18.89 -29.27 22.84
C GLY A 60 17.48 -28.97 23.34
N GLY A 61 16.68 -28.26 22.53
CA GLY A 61 15.29 -27.95 22.85
C GLY A 61 14.66 -27.01 21.81
N ALA A 62 13.84 -27.57 20.92
CA ALA A 62 12.86 -26.93 20.02
C ALA A 62 13.23 -25.59 19.32
N ASP A 63 13.38 -25.67 18.00
CA ASP A 63 13.71 -24.63 16.99
C ASP A 63 12.81 -23.36 16.91
N HIS A 64 12.07 -22.99 17.97
CA HIS A 64 11.16 -21.85 17.97
C HIS A 64 11.77 -20.54 18.51
N GLU A 65 12.73 -20.60 19.44
CA GLU A 65 13.21 -19.38 20.13
C GLU A 65 14.15 -18.52 19.28
N HIS A 66 14.81 -19.10 18.27
CA HIS A 66 15.86 -18.40 17.55
C HIS A 66 15.37 -17.30 16.59
N LEU A 67 14.16 -17.42 16.04
CA LEU A 67 13.65 -16.48 15.03
C LEU A 67 12.84 -15.33 15.63
N TRP A 68 12.35 -15.49 16.87
CA TRP A 68 11.54 -14.48 17.53
C TRP A 68 12.21 -13.10 17.55
N PRO A 69 13.48 -12.95 18.00
CA PRO A 69 14.12 -11.63 18.05
C PRO A 69 14.22 -10.96 16.67
N ALA A 70 14.44 -11.75 15.62
CA ALA A 70 14.59 -11.23 14.27
C ALA A 70 13.25 -10.79 13.65
N PHE A 71 12.17 -11.54 13.91
CA PHE A 71 10.82 -11.12 13.53
C PHE A 71 10.33 -9.94 14.35
N GLN A 72 10.63 -9.90 15.65
CA GLN A 72 10.34 -8.74 16.48
C GLN A 72 11.03 -7.48 15.94
N ALA A 73 12.32 -7.57 15.62
CA ALA A 73 13.08 -6.46 15.02
C ALA A 73 12.51 -6.01 13.65
N LEU A 74 11.97 -6.95 12.86
CA LEU A 74 11.26 -6.62 11.62
C LEU A 74 10.03 -5.75 11.91
N PHE A 75 9.14 -6.17 12.80
CA PHE A 75 7.91 -5.44 13.09
C PHE A 75 8.16 -4.12 13.84
N GLU A 76 9.22 -4.03 14.65
CA GLU A 76 9.65 -2.75 15.23
C GLU A 76 10.11 -1.75 14.16
N LYS A 77 10.79 -2.19 13.09
CA LYS A 77 11.14 -1.34 11.94
C LYS A 77 9.90 -0.88 11.18
N VAL A 78 8.96 -1.79 10.92
CA VAL A 78 7.68 -1.47 10.26
C VAL A 78 6.89 -0.45 11.09
N GLN A 79 6.74 -0.69 12.40
CA GLN A 79 6.08 0.25 13.31
C GLN A 79 6.75 1.63 13.28
N ARG A 80 8.09 1.67 13.35
CA ARG A 80 8.85 2.94 13.30
C ARG A 80 8.61 3.67 11.99
N HIS A 81 8.53 2.94 10.88
CA HIS A 81 8.23 3.54 9.57
C HIS A 81 6.87 4.24 9.59
N PHE A 82 5.81 3.56 10.02
CA PHE A 82 4.47 4.14 10.12
C PHE A 82 4.43 5.34 11.09
N ASN A 83 5.04 5.23 12.26
CA ASN A 83 5.09 6.32 13.23
C ASN A 83 5.79 7.57 12.69
N ASN A 84 6.87 7.40 11.91
CA ASN A 84 7.56 8.50 11.24
C ASN A 84 6.69 9.19 10.17
N GLN A 85 5.66 8.49 9.68
CA GLN A 85 4.65 9.01 8.75
C GLN A 85 3.37 9.46 9.48
N SER A 86 3.44 9.72 10.79
CA SER A 86 2.31 10.15 11.63
C SER A 86 1.18 9.11 11.76
N VAL A 87 1.48 7.84 11.48
CA VAL A 87 0.60 6.69 11.69
C VAL A 87 1.02 5.97 12.97
N MET A 88 0.45 6.36 14.10
CA MET A 88 0.88 6.03 15.47
C MET A 88 0.38 4.68 15.98
N ILE A 89 0.53 3.63 15.17
CA ILE A 89 0.13 2.27 15.54
C ILE A 89 1.19 1.61 16.43
N LYS A 90 0.75 0.67 17.28
CA LYS A 90 1.63 -0.25 17.99
C LYS A 90 1.52 -1.63 17.37
N MET A 91 2.65 -2.28 17.04
CA MET A 91 2.66 -3.65 16.55
C MET A 91 3.16 -4.57 17.67
N ASN A 92 2.36 -5.58 18.00
CA ASN A 92 2.65 -6.52 19.08
C ASN A 92 2.81 -7.93 18.50
N LEU A 93 4.05 -8.39 18.30
CA LEU A 93 4.33 -9.78 17.97
C LEU A 93 4.04 -10.64 19.20
N PHE A 94 3.00 -11.48 19.11
CA PHE A 94 2.58 -12.32 20.25
C PHE A 94 2.69 -13.82 19.96
N LYS A 95 2.81 -14.22 18.69
CA LYS A 95 2.88 -15.62 18.29
C LYS A 95 3.79 -15.80 17.09
N THR A 96 4.71 -16.77 17.19
CA THR A 96 5.53 -17.25 16.07
C THR A 96 5.48 -18.77 16.02
N SER A 97 5.28 -19.36 14.85
CA SER A 97 5.28 -20.82 14.70
C SER A 97 5.70 -21.27 13.31
N GLN A 98 6.53 -22.29 13.24
CA GLN A 98 6.78 -22.97 11.96
C GLN A 98 5.51 -23.70 11.53
N ASN A 99 5.10 -23.55 10.26
CA ASN A 99 3.90 -24.18 9.73
C ASN A 99 4.10 -24.55 8.25
N THR A 100 4.20 -25.85 7.99
CA THR A 100 4.39 -26.43 6.65
C THR A 100 3.08 -26.65 5.89
N SER A 101 1.93 -26.47 6.54
CA SER A 101 0.59 -26.67 5.95
C SER A 101 0.04 -25.41 5.25
N ILE A 102 0.55 -24.23 5.59
CA ILE A 102 0.16 -22.95 4.96
C ILE A 102 0.72 -22.80 3.54
N PRO A 103 2.04 -22.96 3.28
CA PRO A 103 2.60 -22.70 1.96
C PRO A 103 2.14 -23.71 0.92
N ILE A 104 1.64 -23.20 -0.20
CA ILE A 104 1.42 -23.99 -1.41
C ILE A 104 2.63 -23.81 -2.33
N LYS A 105 3.18 -24.92 -2.83
CA LYS A 105 4.33 -24.88 -3.75
C LYS A 105 3.88 -24.44 -5.14
N PHE A 106 4.57 -23.46 -5.73
CA PHE A 106 4.20 -22.95 -7.06
C PHE A 106 4.51 -23.99 -8.14
N LYS A 107 3.47 -24.53 -8.79
CA LYS A 107 3.58 -25.52 -9.89
C LYS A 107 4.51 -26.71 -9.59
N GLY A 108 4.51 -27.18 -8.34
CA GLY A 108 5.36 -28.29 -7.89
C GLY A 108 6.83 -27.94 -7.66
N MET A 109 7.22 -26.67 -7.71
CA MET A 109 8.58 -26.23 -7.39
C MET A 109 8.79 -26.20 -5.86
N ASN A 110 9.64 -27.10 -5.36
CA ASN A 110 9.86 -27.30 -3.92
C ASN A 110 10.36 -26.06 -3.15
N LYS A 111 11.07 -25.16 -3.84
CA LYS A 111 11.67 -23.93 -3.26
C LYS A 111 11.00 -22.66 -3.79
N SER A 112 9.71 -22.70 -4.08
CA SER A 112 8.94 -21.52 -4.48
C SER A 112 7.51 -21.62 -3.97
N VAL A 113 7.00 -20.51 -3.47
CA VAL A 113 5.66 -20.42 -2.87
C VAL A 113 4.71 -19.81 -3.88
N ASP A 114 3.54 -20.41 -4.06
CA ASP A 114 2.42 -19.82 -4.80
C ASP A 114 1.78 -18.75 -3.93
N GLY A 115 2.04 -17.48 -4.23
CA GLY A 115 1.57 -16.35 -3.44
C GLY A 115 0.06 -16.33 -3.28
N PRO A 116 -0.72 -16.27 -4.39
CA PRO A 116 -2.17 -16.26 -4.32
C PRO A 116 -2.78 -17.44 -3.56
N GLN A 117 -2.34 -18.68 -3.82
CA GLN A 117 -2.90 -19.85 -3.14
C GLN A 117 -2.50 -19.91 -1.66
N THR A 118 -1.27 -19.53 -1.33
CA THR A 118 -0.79 -19.49 0.06
C THR A 118 -1.52 -18.42 0.86
N LEU A 119 -1.82 -17.26 0.27
CA LEU A 119 -2.61 -16.22 0.92
C LEU A 119 -4.02 -16.74 1.24
N GLN A 120 -4.65 -17.47 0.32
CA GLN A 120 -5.97 -18.08 0.58
C GLN A 120 -5.92 -19.11 1.72
N ASN A 121 -4.87 -19.92 1.81
CA ASN A 121 -4.69 -20.85 2.92
C ASN A 121 -4.44 -20.12 4.25
N LEU A 122 -3.67 -19.03 4.24
CA LEU A 122 -3.41 -18.22 5.41
C LEU A 122 -4.69 -17.53 5.93
N ILE A 123 -5.56 -17.07 5.03
CA ILE A 123 -6.88 -16.53 5.38
C ILE A 123 -7.71 -17.60 6.10
N LYS A 124 -7.81 -18.82 5.53
CA LYS A 124 -8.53 -19.94 6.17
C LYS A 124 -7.96 -20.32 7.53
N TYR A 125 -6.62 -20.31 7.65
CA TYR A 125 -5.95 -20.53 8.92
C TYR A 125 -6.38 -19.47 9.96
N GLY A 126 -6.36 -18.19 9.60
CA GLY A 126 -6.79 -17.10 10.48
C GLY A 126 -8.28 -17.17 10.84
N GLU A 127 -9.15 -17.60 9.93
CA GLU A 127 -10.58 -17.82 10.20
C GLU A 127 -10.79 -18.90 11.28
N SER A 128 -9.93 -19.93 11.29
CA SER A 128 -9.98 -21.02 12.27
C SER A 128 -9.30 -20.71 13.62
N ALA A 129 -8.46 -19.67 13.67
CA ALA A 129 -7.68 -19.34 14.86
C ALA A 129 -8.51 -18.71 15.99
N HIS A 130 -9.69 -18.18 15.68
CA HIS A 130 -10.57 -17.46 16.63
C HIS A 130 -9.88 -16.29 17.35
N ASP A 131 -8.83 -15.71 16.75
CA ASP A 131 -8.16 -14.52 17.26
C ASP A 131 -9.01 -13.26 17.04
N SER A 132 -8.66 -12.17 17.74
CA SER A 132 -9.33 -10.88 17.63
C SER A 132 -9.16 -10.24 16.25
N ASN A 133 -10.09 -9.35 15.87
CA ASN A 133 -10.12 -8.69 14.57
C ASN A 133 -9.00 -7.63 14.35
N ASP A 134 -8.25 -7.31 15.40
CA ASP A 134 -7.02 -6.50 15.35
C ASP A 134 -5.76 -7.37 15.17
N THR A 135 -5.94 -8.68 14.92
CA THR A 135 -4.86 -9.61 14.58
C THR A 135 -4.57 -9.61 13.08
N ILE A 136 -3.28 -9.55 12.75
CA ILE A 136 -2.75 -9.71 11.40
C ILE A 136 -1.91 -10.98 11.35
N PHE A 137 -2.26 -11.87 10.42
CA PHE A 137 -1.54 -13.11 10.15
C PHE A 137 -0.49 -12.89 9.06
N TYR A 138 0.77 -13.12 9.38
CA TYR A 138 1.86 -13.10 8.42
C TYR A 138 2.34 -14.52 8.18
N PHE A 139 2.58 -14.84 6.91
CA PHE A 139 3.39 -15.98 6.52
C PHE A 139 4.71 -15.46 5.94
N LEU A 140 5.82 -15.73 6.63
CA LEU A 140 7.15 -15.32 6.22
C LEU A 140 7.89 -16.50 5.58
N THR A 141 8.63 -16.24 4.50
CA THR A 141 9.46 -17.24 3.81
C THR A 141 10.70 -16.59 3.18
N GLN A 142 11.82 -17.30 3.09
CA GLN A 142 12.96 -16.89 2.26
C GLN A 142 12.81 -17.34 0.80
N TYR A 143 11.91 -18.28 0.53
CA TYR A 143 11.65 -18.75 -0.82
C TYR A 143 11.00 -17.64 -1.67
N PRO A 144 11.26 -17.63 -3.00
CA PRO A 144 10.51 -16.78 -3.91
C PRO A 144 9.01 -17.02 -3.78
N VAL A 145 8.27 -15.94 -3.54
CA VAL A 145 6.81 -15.90 -3.67
C VAL A 145 6.49 -15.56 -5.12
N LEU A 146 5.75 -16.44 -5.80
CA LEU A 146 5.49 -16.36 -7.23
C LEU A 146 3.99 -16.24 -7.52
N GLU A 147 3.68 -15.49 -8.57
CA GLU A 147 2.35 -15.38 -9.15
C GLU A 147 2.40 -15.74 -10.63
N GLU A 148 1.38 -16.44 -11.12
CA GLU A 148 1.26 -16.72 -12.55
C GLU A 148 1.14 -15.43 -13.35
N ASN A 149 2.04 -15.24 -14.31
CA ASN A 149 1.89 -14.21 -15.31
C ASN A 149 1.36 -14.83 -16.61
N ARG A 150 0.20 -14.37 -17.08
CA ARG A 150 -0.42 -14.82 -18.34
C ARG A 150 -0.12 -13.88 -19.50
N ARG A 151 0.78 -12.92 -19.32
CA ARG A 151 1.15 -11.92 -20.33
C ARG A 151 2.60 -12.12 -20.76
N GLY A 152 2.87 -11.97 -22.05
CA GLY A 152 4.22 -12.00 -22.60
C GLY A 152 4.83 -13.39 -22.64
N ASP A 153 6.03 -13.51 -22.08
CA ASP A 153 6.85 -14.74 -22.01
C ASP A 153 6.35 -15.79 -21.00
N ASN A 154 5.25 -15.51 -20.30
CA ASN A 154 4.69 -16.33 -19.22
C ASN A 154 5.69 -16.61 -18.07
N VAL A 155 6.70 -15.75 -17.90
CA VAL A 155 7.62 -15.86 -16.76
C VAL A 155 6.87 -15.48 -15.48
N PRO A 156 6.83 -16.36 -14.45
CA PRO A 156 6.17 -16.06 -13.19
C PRO A 156 6.68 -14.77 -12.57
N ARG A 157 5.76 -13.95 -12.07
CA ARG A 157 6.12 -12.72 -11.38
C ARG A 157 6.61 -13.07 -9.98
N SER A 158 7.82 -12.66 -9.63
CA SER A 158 8.28 -12.72 -8.24
C SER A 158 7.72 -11.53 -7.46
N LEU A 159 7.06 -11.83 -6.35
CA LEU A 159 6.46 -10.86 -5.44
C LEU A 159 7.34 -10.73 -4.19
N GLY A 160 7.46 -9.49 -3.69
CA GLY A 160 7.98 -9.25 -2.35
C GLY A 160 6.93 -9.57 -1.28
N GLU A 161 5.67 -9.26 -1.59
CA GLU A 161 4.52 -9.52 -0.73
C GLU A 161 3.24 -9.76 -1.56
N ILE A 162 2.27 -10.39 -0.93
CA ILE A 162 0.86 -10.35 -1.33
C ILE A 162 -0.01 -10.37 -0.07
N SER A 163 -0.99 -9.47 0.00
CA SER A 163 -1.83 -9.29 1.18
C SER A 163 -3.31 -9.15 0.87
N THR A 164 -4.13 -9.32 1.92
CA THR A 164 -5.49 -8.79 1.92
C THR A 164 -5.48 -7.27 1.90
N ARG A 165 -6.58 -6.67 1.45
CA ARG A 165 -6.71 -5.21 1.33
C ARG A 165 -7.85 -4.71 2.18
N ALA A 166 -7.61 -3.63 2.93
CA ALA A 166 -8.64 -2.97 3.72
C ALA A 166 -9.36 -3.89 4.72
N THR A 167 -8.64 -4.86 5.31
CA THR A 167 -9.19 -5.88 6.21
C THR A 167 -8.90 -5.63 7.69
N PHE A 168 -7.98 -4.74 8.04
CA PHE A 168 -7.60 -4.51 9.42
C PHE A 168 -8.77 -3.96 10.25
N CYS A 169 -9.01 -4.53 11.44
CA CYS A 169 -10.17 -4.25 12.30
C CYS A 169 -11.54 -4.44 11.62
N THR A 170 -11.62 -5.30 10.60
CA THR A 170 -12.90 -5.67 9.95
C THR A 170 -13.34 -7.08 10.35
N LYS A 171 -14.45 -7.56 9.80
CA LYS A 171 -14.86 -8.97 9.96
C LYS A 171 -14.02 -9.94 9.12
N SER A 172 -13.28 -9.42 8.14
CA SER A 172 -12.42 -10.22 7.27
C SER A 172 -11.05 -10.39 7.91
N VAL A 173 -10.45 -11.56 7.74
CA VAL A 173 -9.10 -11.84 8.22
C VAL A 173 -8.08 -10.94 7.53
N SER A 174 -7.16 -10.38 8.31
CA SER A 174 -6.01 -9.64 7.81
C SER A 174 -4.83 -10.58 7.65
N ALA A 175 -4.36 -10.77 6.42
CA ALA A 175 -3.34 -11.76 6.10
C ALA A 175 -2.34 -11.25 5.05
N ALA A 176 -1.07 -11.61 5.20
CA ALA A 176 -0.03 -11.39 4.19
C ALA A 176 0.95 -12.55 4.08
N VAL A 177 1.38 -12.79 2.85
CA VAL A 177 2.51 -13.67 2.52
C VAL A 177 3.67 -12.76 2.12
N VAL A 178 4.79 -12.84 2.83
CA VAL A 178 5.92 -11.93 2.63
C VAL A 178 7.20 -12.73 2.45
N ARG A 179 7.95 -12.38 1.40
CA ARG A 179 9.33 -12.83 1.23
C ARG A 179 10.23 -12.00 2.13
N TYR A 180 10.83 -12.63 3.14
CA TYR A 180 11.68 -11.95 4.10
C TYR A 180 13.01 -12.69 4.30
N ASP A 181 14.09 -12.01 3.96
CA ASP A 181 15.46 -12.50 4.14
C ASP A 181 16.06 -11.89 5.42
N LEU A 182 16.34 -12.74 6.40
CA LEU A 182 16.86 -12.31 7.70
C LEU A 182 18.24 -11.67 7.61
N THR A 183 19.03 -12.02 6.58
CA THR A 183 20.40 -11.48 6.42
C THR A 183 20.40 -10.06 5.88
N LYS A 184 19.40 -9.71 5.07
CA LYS A 184 19.25 -8.37 4.49
C LYS A 184 18.53 -7.44 5.45
N GLY A 185 17.58 -7.96 6.22
CA GLY A 185 16.81 -7.17 7.18
C GLY A 185 15.94 -6.09 6.52
N ASP A 186 15.55 -6.33 5.26
CA ASP A 186 14.66 -5.49 4.47
C ASP A 186 13.22 -5.63 4.98
N TYR A 187 12.61 -4.52 5.42
CA TYR A 187 11.24 -4.49 5.95
C TYR A 187 10.18 -3.95 4.96
N TRP A 188 10.59 -3.52 3.76
CA TRP A 188 9.74 -2.79 2.80
C TRP A 188 8.55 -3.62 2.33
N SER A 189 8.75 -4.90 2.01
CA SER A 189 7.66 -5.80 1.62
C SER A 189 6.64 -5.99 2.75
N THR A 190 7.10 -6.11 4.00
CA THR A 190 6.21 -6.25 5.17
C THR A 190 5.46 -4.95 5.44
N GLU A 191 6.13 -3.82 5.27
CA GLU A 191 5.54 -2.48 5.40
C GLU A 191 4.47 -2.22 4.33
N GLU A 192 4.74 -2.53 3.07
CA GLU A 192 3.79 -2.44 1.96
C GLU A 192 2.57 -3.34 2.20
N ALA A 193 2.77 -4.59 2.61
CA ALA A 193 1.69 -5.51 2.97
C ALA A 193 0.83 -4.98 4.12
N THR A 194 1.47 -4.42 5.16
CA THR A 194 0.76 -3.79 6.29
C THR A 194 -0.06 -2.59 5.82
N ALA A 195 0.50 -1.77 4.93
CA ALA A 195 -0.18 -0.60 4.37
C ALA A 195 -1.42 -1.02 3.58
N HIS A 196 -1.34 -2.08 2.77
CA HIS A 196 -2.49 -2.61 2.01
C HIS A 196 -3.66 -3.04 2.90
N MET A 197 -3.38 -3.67 4.05
CA MET A 197 -4.43 -4.13 4.96
C MET A 197 -5.13 -3.00 5.71
N CYS A 198 -4.42 -1.91 5.99
CA CYS A 198 -4.94 -0.77 6.72
C CYS A 198 -5.40 0.35 5.78
N VAL A 199 -6.70 0.58 5.65
CA VAL A 199 -7.28 1.64 4.78
C VAL A 199 -6.67 3.02 5.04
N TYR A 200 -6.59 3.40 6.32
CA TYR A 200 -6.07 4.72 6.71
C TYR A 200 -4.54 4.82 6.54
N CYS A 201 -3.82 3.70 6.72
CA CYS A 201 -2.38 3.64 6.42
C CYS A 201 -2.14 3.74 4.91
N TYR A 202 -2.95 3.06 4.09
CA TYR A 202 -2.82 3.07 2.64
C TYR A 202 -3.02 4.47 2.03
N ILE A 203 -4.02 5.20 2.52
CA ILE A 203 -4.28 6.57 2.06
C ILE A 203 -3.11 7.48 2.44
N SER A 204 -2.63 7.38 3.69
CA SER A 204 -1.47 8.17 4.17
C SER A 204 -0.20 7.84 3.38
N TYR A 205 0.09 6.55 3.18
CA TYR A 205 1.23 6.06 2.40
C TYR A 205 1.19 6.53 0.94
N SER A 206 0.03 6.42 0.30
CA SER A 206 -0.18 6.88 -1.09
C SER A 206 0.01 8.38 -1.24
N ILE A 207 -0.31 9.17 -0.22
CA ILE A 207 -0.06 10.61 -0.20
C ILE A 207 1.44 10.89 -0.02
N THR A 208 2.12 10.18 0.89
CA THR A 208 3.57 10.34 1.12
C THR A 208 4.41 9.94 -0.11
N LEU A 209 4.13 8.80 -0.75
CA LEU A 209 4.87 8.42 -1.96
C LEU A 209 4.71 9.47 -3.09
N LYS A 210 3.55 10.10 -3.17
CA LYS A 210 3.31 11.19 -4.11
C LYS A 210 4.10 12.45 -3.74
N THR A 211 4.21 12.81 -2.46
CA THR A 211 5.01 13.98 -2.08
C THR A 211 6.51 13.76 -2.30
N VAL A 212 7.01 12.54 -2.09
CA VAL A 212 8.42 12.18 -2.34
C VAL A 212 8.75 12.12 -3.84
N SER A 213 7.85 11.60 -4.68
CA SER A 213 8.05 11.60 -6.13
C SER A 213 7.95 12.99 -6.74
N VAL A 214 7.07 13.86 -6.21
CA VAL A 214 6.95 15.26 -6.66
C VAL A 214 8.13 16.13 -6.23
N THR A 215 8.79 15.85 -5.10
CA THR A 215 10.03 16.55 -4.72
C THR A 215 11.25 16.06 -5.48
N SER A 216 11.24 14.81 -5.98
CA SER A 216 12.32 14.24 -6.80
C SER A 216 12.23 14.62 -8.29
N SER A 217 11.02 14.89 -8.81
CA SER A 217 10.82 15.30 -10.22
C SER A 217 10.63 16.82 -10.35
N LYS A 218 11.71 17.58 -10.23
CA LYS A 218 11.79 18.93 -10.81
C LYS A 218 12.29 18.86 -12.26
N HIS A 219 11.56 18.17 -13.14
CA HIS A 219 11.39 18.57 -14.54
C HIS A 219 10.42 17.62 -15.26
N GLN A 220 9.38 18.21 -15.87
CA GLN A 220 8.48 17.62 -16.86
C GLN A 220 7.54 16.50 -16.39
N THR A 221 6.27 16.83 -16.05
CA THR A 221 5.05 16.16 -16.60
C THR A 221 3.72 16.66 -15.97
N LEU A 222 3.35 17.92 -16.18
CA LEU A 222 2.08 18.48 -15.68
C LEU A 222 0.81 17.81 -16.24
N LYS A 223 0.88 17.12 -17.40
CA LYS A 223 -0.28 16.47 -18.04
C LYS A 223 -0.58 15.05 -17.52
N LYS A 224 0.41 14.29 -17.04
CA LYS A 224 0.19 12.91 -16.54
C LYS A 224 -0.38 12.91 -15.13
N ASP A 225 0.01 13.89 -14.32
CA ASP A 225 -0.39 13.99 -12.93
C ASP A 225 -1.88 14.32 -12.77
N ILE A 226 -2.45 15.11 -13.69
CA ILE A 226 -3.89 15.43 -13.71
C ILE A 226 -4.72 14.17 -14.02
N LEU A 227 -4.33 13.39 -15.03
CA LEU A 227 -5.07 12.17 -15.41
C LEU A 227 -5.06 11.14 -14.28
N PHE A 228 -3.94 11.02 -13.56
CA PHE A 228 -3.80 10.10 -12.44
C PHE A 228 -4.55 10.57 -11.17
N ALA A 229 -4.58 11.88 -10.92
CA ALA A 229 -5.39 12.46 -9.84
C ALA A 229 -6.88 12.16 -10.05
N TRP A 230 -7.37 12.28 -11.29
CA TRP A 230 -8.74 11.89 -11.63
C TRP A 230 -9.01 10.41 -11.40
N MET A 231 -8.10 9.51 -11.81
CA MET A 231 -8.27 8.06 -11.55
C MET A 231 -8.40 7.73 -10.06
N VAL A 232 -7.61 8.37 -9.21
CA VAL A 232 -7.64 8.15 -7.75
C VAL A 232 -8.93 8.72 -7.14
N ILE A 233 -9.38 9.89 -7.60
CA ILE A 233 -10.68 10.47 -7.20
C ILE A 233 -11.81 9.52 -7.60
N PHE A 234 -11.79 8.96 -8.82
CA PHE A 234 -12.79 7.97 -9.24
C PHE A 234 -12.78 6.72 -8.37
N GLN A 235 -11.60 6.22 -7.99
CA GLN A 235 -11.48 5.04 -7.14
C GLN A 235 -12.00 5.28 -5.71
N ILE A 236 -11.72 6.46 -5.15
CA ILE A 236 -12.25 6.89 -3.84
C ILE A 236 -13.77 7.06 -3.92
N ILE A 237 -14.29 7.66 -5.00
CA ILE A 237 -15.73 7.83 -5.24
C ILE A 237 -16.42 6.46 -5.33
N ASP A 238 -15.82 5.49 -6.01
CA ASP A 238 -16.40 4.15 -6.17
C ASP A 238 -16.43 3.36 -4.85
N ILE A 239 -15.37 3.46 -4.04
CA ILE A 239 -15.33 2.92 -2.68
C ILE A 239 -16.41 3.55 -1.79
N MET A 240 -16.58 4.88 -1.87
CA MET A 240 -17.59 5.61 -1.11
C MET A 240 -19.01 5.25 -1.55
N ARG A 241 -19.24 5.06 -2.86
CA ARG A 241 -20.54 4.68 -3.43
C ARG A 241 -21.02 3.31 -2.97
N HIS A 242 -20.11 2.37 -2.74
CA HIS A 242 -20.45 1.02 -2.31
C HIS A 242 -20.58 0.84 -0.79
N ARG A 243 -20.10 1.78 0.03
CA ARG A 243 -20.04 1.60 1.49
C ARG A 243 -20.75 2.64 2.34
N VAL A 244 -21.13 3.79 1.76
CA VAL A 244 -21.77 4.87 2.51
C VAL A 244 -23.24 4.97 2.12
N ALA A 245 -24.13 5.07 3.11
CA ALA A 245 -25.57 5.25 2.89
C ALA A 245 -25.82 6.40 1.88
N PRO A 246 -26.73 6.25 0.89
CA PRO A 246 -26.86 7.14 -0.25
C PRO A 246 -27.06 8.63 0.12
N ASN A 247 -27.66 8.90 1.27
CA ASN A 247 -27.90 10.27 1.76
C ASN A 247 -26.64 11.04 2.19
N ILE A 248 -25.55 10.35 2.57
CA ILE A 248 -24.29 11.00 2.98
C ILE A 248 -23.40 11.30 1.74
N PHE A 249 -23.39 10.39 0.75
CA PHE A 249 -22.71 10.60 -0.52
C PHE A 249 -23.28 11.81 -1.30
N TYR A 250 -24.59 12.03 -1.17
CA TYR A 250 -25.28 13.17 -1.76
C TYR A 250 -24.81 14.53 -1.21
N ASN A 251 -24.56 14.62 0.10
CA ASN A 251 -24.06 15.87 0.70
C ASN A 251 -22.59 16.12 0.36
N PHE A 252 -21.77 15.07 0.22
CA PHE A 252 -20.36 15.20 -0.12
C PHE A 252 -20.15 15.71 -1.56
N SER A 253 -20.91 15.17 -2.53
CA SER A 253 -20.85 15.61 -3.93
C SER A 253 -21.31 17.07 -4.10
N ARG A 254 -22.31 17.52 -3.34
CA ARG A 254 -22.82 18.89 -3.37
C ARG A 254 -21.84 19.92 -2.80
N LEU A 255 -21.10 19.57 -1.74
CA LEU A 255 -20.17 20.49 -1.07
C LEU A 255 -18.84 20.68 -1.80
N TYR A 256 -18.36 19.66 -2.51
CA TYR A 256 -17.00 19.68 -3.06
C TYR A 256 -16.91 19.70 -4.59
N LEU A 257 -17.97 19.29 -5.30
CA LEU A 257 -17.91 19.11 -6.77
C LEU A 257 -18.87 20.02 -7.56
N GLY A 258 -19.75 20.78 -6.90
CA GLY A 258 -20.54 21.84 -7.53
C GLY A 258 -21.56 21.39 -8.59
N PHE A 259 -21.98 20.12 -8.63
CA PHE A 259 -22.95 19.65 -9.61
C PHE A 259 -24.40 20.08 -9.26
N PRO A 260 -25.14 20.69 -10.20
CA PRO A 260 -26.57 21.01 -10.00
C PRO A 260 -27.47 19.77 -10.19
N GLN A 261 -28.63 19.81 -9.51
CA GLN A 261 -29.65 18.76 -9.46
C GLN A 261 -30.21 18.41 -10.86
N TYR A 262 -29.97 17.17 -11.29
CA TYR A 262 -30.86 16.49 -12.25
C TYR A 262 -31.20 15.10 -11.72
N TYR A 263 -32.48 14.75 -11.77
CA TYR A 263 -33.00 13.45 -11.40
C TYR A 263 -32.41 12.37 -12.31
N LEU A 264 -31.65 11.43 -11.74
CA LEU A 264 -31.04 10.32 -12.46
C LEU A 264 -31.82 9.02 -12.20
N THR A 265 -32.81 8.74 -13.04
CA THR A 265 -33.34 7.39 -13.26
C THR A 265 -32.94 6.96 -14.67
N GLY A 266 -31.78 6.33 -14.82
CA GLY A 266 -31.33 5.80 -16.11
C GLY A 266 -29.82 5.51 -16.16
N SER A 267 -29.47 4.36 -16.73
CA SER A 267 -28.08 3.92 -16.96
C SER A 267 -27.42 4.81 -18.01
N LEU A 268 -26.41 5.60 -17.63
CA LEU A 268 -25.63 6.43 -18.56
C LEU A 268 -24.40 5.66 -19.05
N ARG A 269 -24.23 5.59 -20.38
CA ARG A 269 -22.96 5.26 -21.05
C ARG A 269 -22.38 6.56 -21.60
N TYR A 270 -21.08 6.76 -21.41
CA TYR A 270 -20.35 7.92 -21.93
C TYR A 270 -19.33 7.44 -22.98
N ALA A 271 -19.24 8.17 -24.09
CA ALA A 271 -18.17 8.00 -25.08
C ALA A 271 -17.35 9.30 -25.17
N LEU A 272 -16.02 9.17 -25.20
CA LEU A 272 -15.07 10.28 -25.33
C LEU A 272 -14.53 10.34 -26.76
N LYS A 273 -14.61 11.52 -27.38
CA LYS A 273 -13.97 11.80 -28.68
C LYS A 273 -13.05 13.02 -28.55
N PHE A 274 -11.80 12.88 -28.98
CA PHE A 274 -10.77 13.90 -28.86
C PHE A 274 -10.59 14.70 -30.16
N TYR A 275 -10.48 16.02 -30.03
CA TYR A 275 -10.05 16.94 -31.09
C TYR A 275 -8.76 17.67 -30.71
N PRO A 276 -7.94 18.11 -31.69
CA PRO A 276 -6.57 18.56 -31.44
C PRO A 276 -6.42 19.94 -30.79
N GLU A 277 -7.50 20.70 -30.58
CA GLU A 277 -7.45 22.02 -29.93
C GLU A 277 -8.29 22.05 -28.65
N ASN A 278 -7.74 21.54 -27.55
CA ASN A 278 -8.10 21.76 -26.14
C ASN A 278 -9.60 21.98 -25.77
N VAL A 279 -10.53 21.31 -26.44
CA VAL A 279 -11.95 21.32 -26.07
C VAL A 279 -12.40 19.87 -25.89
N LEU A 280 -12.76 19.52 -24.64
CA LEU A 280 -13.39 18.24 -24.31
C LEU A 280 -14.91 18.46 -24.32
N LEU A 281 -15.61 17.90 -25.31
CA LEU A 281 -17.06 17.87 -25.34
C LEU A 281 -17.55 16.53 -24.80
N LEU A 282 -18.29 16.58 -23.70
CA LEU A 282 -19.08 15.46 -23.20
C LEU A 282 -20.42 15.47 -23.94
N PHE A 283 -20.66 14.42 -24.73
CA PHE A 283 -21.98 14.16 -25.29
C PHE A 283 -22.72 13.18 -24.37
N THR A 284 -23.94 13.54 -24.02
CA THR A 284 -24.95 12.61 -23.56
C THR A 284 -25.74 12.19 -24.81
N GLU A 285 -25.61 10.93 -25.23
CA GLU A 285 -26.60 10.37 -26.16
C GLU A 285 -27.91 10.18 -25.38
N PHE A 286 -29.01 10.70 -25.93
CA PHE A 286 -30.37 10.39 -25.52
C PHE A 286 -30.84 9.12 -26.23
#